data_AF-A0A836V060-F1
#
_entry.id   AF-A0A836V060-F1
#
_cell.length_a   1.000
_cell.length_b   1.000
_cell.length_c   1.000
_cell.angle_alpha   90.00
_cell.angle_beta   90.00
_cell.angle_gamma   90.00
#
_symmetry.space_group_name_H-M   'P 1'
#
loop_
_entity.id
_entity.type
_entity.pdbx_description
1 polymer ?
#
loop_
_entity_poly.entity_id
_entity_poly.type
_entity_poly.pdbx_seq_one_letter_code
_entity_poly.pdbx_strand_id
1 'polypeptide(L)'
;MKRQLFPESEHITNEIQPTKQMKSSNELNFKPTYEHDTKTRFDEFVDERILVSHNAFGNKEMKIKIIEISDENPLLITKFGNRVKINKILITIKHLENQQIEEAEFDIEEIERELIEKRHYTSSNRWIPTESIKSGYIVNTRHTSLISDAMALDYLIF
;
A
#
# COMPACT_ATOMS: atom_id res chain seq x y z
N MET A 1 38.66 54.39 7.34
CA MET A 1 39.32 54.42 6.00
C MET A 1 39.12 53.06 5.32
N LYS A 2 39.37 52.95 4.00
CA LYS A 2 39.34 51.68 3.23
C LYS A 2 40.74 51.29 2.74
N ARG A 3 40.99 49.98 2.59
CA ARG A 3 41.94 49.19 1.72
C ARG A 3 42.12 47.82 2.42
N GLN A 4 41.83 46.63 1.87
CA GLN A 4 42.14 45.95 0.58
C GLN A 4 43.62 45.52 0.41
N LEU A 5 43.99 44.35 -0.16
CA LEU A 5 43.31 43.04 -0.43
C LEU A 5 44.39 42.03 -0.94
N PHE A 6 44.53 40.82 -0.35
CA PHE A 6 45.13 39.57 -0.91
C PHE A 6 46.56 39.61 -1.55
N PRO A 7 47.17 38.49 -2.03
CA PRO A 7 46.81 37.04 -1.98
C PRO A 7 47.85 36.19 -1.19
N GLU A 8 48.20 34.89 -1.36
CA GLU A 8 47.90 33.68 -2.20
C GLU A 8 48.23 32.41 -1.30
N SER A 9 48.41 31.12 -1.62
CA SER A 9 48.37 30.24 -2.82
C SER A 9 48.29 28.72 -2.45
N GLU A 10 47.39 27.97 -3.10
CA GLU A 10 47.44 26.53 -3.52
C GLU A 10 47.73 25.35 -2.53
N HIS A 11 47.50 24.12 -3.04
CA HIS A 11 47.43 22.84 -2.32
C HIS A 11 48.70 21.97 -2.45
N ILE A 12 48.85 20.98 -1.56
CA ILE A 12 49.32 19.61 -1.88
C ILE A 12 48.80 18.63 -0.80
N THR A 13 48.38 17.44 -1.23
CA THR A 13 47.98 16.29 -0.38
C THR A 13 49.14 15.30 -0.30
N ASN A 14 49.34 14.58 0.83
CA ASN A 14 49.72 13.16 0.80
C ASN A 14 49.68 12.44 2.16
N GLU A 15 49.30 11.15 2.08
CA GLU A 15 49.64 9.99 2.91
C GLU A 15 49.91 10.12 4.43
N ILE A 16 49.07 9.46 5.24
CA ILE A 16 49.41 9.02 6.60
C ILE A 16 48.94 7.57 6.79
N GLN A 17 49.85 6.63 7.09
CA GLN A 17 49.51 5.27 7.52
C GLN A 17 49.21 5.24 9.04
N PRO A 18 48.20 4.48 9.50
CA PRO A 18 47.80 4.47 10.91
C PRO A 18 48.72 3.59 11.77
N THR A 19 49.27 4.14 12.86
CA THR A 19 49.98 3.35 13.88
C THR A 19 49.03 2.92 15.00
N LYS A 20 49.01 1.61 15.23
CA LYS A 20 48.32 0.83 16.29
C LYS A 20 47.94 1.60 17.57
N GLN A 21 46.73 1.37 18.05
CA GLN A 21 46.47 1.16 19.48
C GLN A 21 45.69 -0.15 19.71
N MET A 22 45.76 -0.69 20.93
CA MET A 22 45.33 -2.06 21.25
C MET A 22 43.91 -2.12 21.81
N LYS A 23 43.24 -3.24 21.50
CA LYS A 23 41.88 -3.63 21.88
C LYS A 23 41.54 -3.35 23.35
N SER A 24 40.38 -2.73 23.60
CA SER A 24 39.57 -3.02 24.78
C SER A 24 38.57 -4.14 24.43
N SER A 25 38.46 -5.14 25.30
CA SER A 25 37.60 -6.30 25.07
C SER A 25 36.13 -6.00 25.40
N ASN A 26 35.23 -6.19 24.42
CA ASN A 26 33.87 -6.74 24.61
C ASN A 26 33.13 -6.92 23.27
N GLU A 27 33.73 -7.65 22.32
CA GLU A 27 33.01 -8.15 21.15
C GLU A 27 32.07 -9.28 21.59
N LEU A 28 30.81 -8.94 21.91
CA LEU A 28 29.74 -9.92 22.07
C LEU A 28 29.59 -10.69 20.76
N ASN A 29 30.12 -11.91 20.73
CA ASN A 29 30.12 -12.81 19.59
C ASN A 29 28.72 -13.39 19.37
N PHE A 30 27.78 -12.55 18.93
CA PHE A 30 26.44 -12.94 18.54
C PHE A 30 26.52 -13.80 17.28
N LYS A 31 26.63 -15.11 17.48
CA LYS A 31 26.39 -16.11 16.44
C LYS A 31 24.88 -16.36 16.40
N PRO A 32 24.16 -15.91 15.35
CA PRO A 32 22.75 -16.25 15.22
C PRO A 32 22.61 -17.75 14.90
N THR A 33 22.19 -18.52 15.89
CA THR A 33 21.71 -19.90 15.66
C THR A 33 20.26 -19.84 15.17
N TYR A 34 20.06 -19.36 13.95
CA TYR A 34 18.89 -19.71 13.16
C TYR A 34 19.30 -20.76 12.12
N GLU A 35 18.74 -21.95 12.22
CA GLU A 35 18.63 -22.82 11.05
C GLU A 35 17.76 -22.07 10.03
N HIS A 36 18.22 -21.99 8.78
CA HIS A 36 17.52 -21.24 7.74
C HIS A 36 16.37 -22.08 7.14
N ASP A 37 15.29 -22.24 7.92
CA ASP A 37 13.96 -22.55 7.37
C ASP A 37 13.69 -21.60 6.19
N THR A 38 13.12 -22.14 5.11
CA THR A 38 13.40 -21.67 3.74
C THR A 38 12.83 -20.29 3.40
N LYS A 39 13.52 -19.25 3.87
CA LYS A 39 13.58 -17.87 3.37
C LYS A 39 12.27 -17.36 2.77
N THR A 40 11.31 -17.02 3.62
CA THR A 40 10.19 -16.12 3.27
C THR A 40 10.77 -14.92 2.54
N ARG A 41 10.32 -14.66 1.31
CA ARG A 41 10.94 -13.66 0.45
C ARG A 41 10.45 -12.27 0.89
N PHE A 42 11.35 -11.32 1.11
CA PHE A 42 10.96 -9.97 1.54
C PHE A 42 9.94 -9.29 0.60
N ASP A 43 10.00 -9.58 -0.71
CA ASP A 43 9.04 -9.10 -1.72
C ASP A 43 7.59 -9.62 -1.52
N GLU A 44 7.40 -10.64 -0.68
CA GLU A 44 6.11 -11.23 -0.31
C GLU A 44 5.52 -10.58 0.96
N PHE A 45 6.34 -9.86 1.74
CA PHE A 45 5.88 -9.10 2.90
C PHE A 45 5.19 -7.81 2.44
N VAL A 46 3.87 -7.79 2.52
CA VAL A 46 3.05 -6.60 2.25
C VAL A 46 2.93 -5.77 3.53
N ASP A 47 3.28 -4.49 3.47
CA ASP A 47 3.06 -3.55 4.57
C ASP A 47 1.55 -3.34 4.77
N GLU A 48 1.02 -3.78 5.90
CA GLU A 48 -0.40 -3.63 6.24
C GLU A 48 -0.90 -2.17 6.15
N ARG A 49 0.00 -1.18 6.33
CA ARG A 49 -0.35 0.25 6.20
C ARG A 49 -0.73 0.67 4.78
N ILE A 50 -0.36 -0.10 3.75
CA ILE A 50 -0.85 0.14 2.36
C ILE A 50 -2.16 -0.57 2.05
N LEU A 51 -2.64 -1.45 2.95
CA LEU A 51 -3.90 -2.19 2.82
C LEU A 51 -5.03 -1.59 3.68
N VAL A 52 -4.72 -0.64 4.56
CA VAL A 52 -5.69 0.03 5.45
C VAL A 52 -5.89 1.47 5.01
N SER A 53 -7.14 1.86 4.77
CA SER A 53 -7.56 3.27 4.67
C SER A 53 -8.12 3.74 6.01
N HIS A 54 -7.99 5.03 6.30
CA HIS A 54 -8.62 5.68 7.47
C HIS A 54 -9.72 6.63 6.98
N ASN A 55 -10.77 6.83 7.80
CA ASN A 55 -11.80 7.81 7.49
C ASN A 55 -11.36 9.25 7.82
N ALA A 56 -12.19 10.24 7.47
CA ALA A 56 -11.86 11.67 7.62
C ALA A 56 -11.59 12.11 9.08
N PHE A 57 -12.13 11.38 10.05
CA PHE A 57 -11.92 11.63 11.49
C PHE A 57 -10.76 10.81 12.09
N GLY A 58 -10.20 9.85 11.35
CA GLY A 58 -9.16 8.95 11.82
C GLY A 58 -9.61 7.94 12.88
N ASN A 59 -10.93 7.75 13.06
CA ASN A 59 -11.50 6.85 14.08
C ASN A 59 -12.05 5.52 13.52
N LYS A 60 -12.13 5.38 12.19
CA LYS A 60 -12.36 4.10 11.51
C LYS A 60 -11.19 3.73 10.61
N GLU A 61 -10.80 2.47 10.68
CA GLU A 61 -9.95 1.78 9.70
C GLU A 61 -10.84 0.96 8.75
N MET A 62 -10.45 0.80 7.49
CA MET A 62 -11.10 -0.11 6.54
C MET A 62 -10.07 -0.84 5.69
N LYS A 63 -10.27 -2.16 5.54
CA LYS A 63 -9.50 -3.06 4.68
C LYS A 63 -10.44 -3.75 3.69
N ILE A 64 -10.05 -3.84 2.43
CA ILE A 64 -10.88 -4.46 1.38
C ILE A 64 -10.15 -5.69 0.80
N LYS A 65 -10.85 -6.83 0.83
CA LYS A 65 -10.40 -8.11 0.28
C LYS A 65 -11.22 -8.46 -0.96
N ILE A 66 -10.57 -9.01 -1.98
CA ILE A 66 -11.24 -9.53 -3.16
C ILE A 66 -11.73 -10.95 -2.85
N ILE A 67 -13.01 -11.22 -3.12
CA ILE A 67 -13.62 -12.55 -3.06
C ILE A 67 -13.64 -13.16 -4.47
N GLU A 68 -14.17 -12.43 -5.43
CA GLU A 68 -14.47 -12.93 -6.77
C GLU A 68 -13.99 -11.95 -7.86
N ILE A 69 -13.38 -12.52 -8.89
CA ILE A 69 -12.87 -11.85 -10.09
C ILE A 69 -13.63 -12.40 -11.29
N SER A 70 -13.98 -11.54 -12.25
CA SER A 70 -14.52 -11.98 -13.54
C SER A 70 -13.40 -12.48 -14.45
N ASP A 71 -13.64 -13.63 -15.09
CA ASP A 71 -12.78 -14.21 -16.13
C ASP A 71 -12.86 -13.46 -17.49
N GLU A 72 -13.56 -12.32 -17.55
CA GLU A 72 -13.57 -11.44 -18.73
C GLU A 72 -12.14 -11.01 -19.12
N ASN A 73 -11.60 -11.66 -20.17
CA ASN A 73 -10.32 -11.25 -20.74
C ASN A 73 -10.39 -9.77 -21.14
N PRO A 74 -9.49 -8.90 -20.63
CA PRO A 74 -9.45 -7.51 -21.05
C PRO A 74 -9.13 -7.47 -22.56
N LEU A 75 -10.11 -7.02 -23.35
CA LEU A 75 -10.08 -7.03 -24.83
C LEU A 75 -8.87 -6.31 -25.44
N LEU A 76 -8.17 -5.51 -24.64
CA LEU A 76 -6.95 -4.81 -24.98
C LEU A 76 -5.95 -4.96 -23.83
N ILE A 77 -4.76 -5.48 -24.12
CA ILE A 77 -3.58 -5.23 -23.28
C ILE A 77 -3.32 -3.73 -23.36
N THR A 78 -3.74 -2.99 -22.33
CA THR A 78 -3.64 -1.53 -22.36
C THR A 78 -2.17 -1.10 -22.25
N LYS A 79 -1.84 0.09 -22.78
CA LYS A 79 -0.50 0.69 -22.59
C LYS A 79 -0.13 0.95 -21.12
N PHE A 80 -1.09 0.79 -20.21
CA PHE A 80 -0.97 0.97 -18.76
C PHE A 80 -1.06 -0.37 -18.00
N GLY A 81 -0.78 -1.48 -18.68
CA GLY A 81 -0.73 -2.82 -18.08
C GLY A 81 -2.06 -3.54 -18.00
N ASN A 82 -2.08 -4.60 -17.19
CA ASN A 82 -3.21 -5.51 -17.02
C ASN A 82 -4.17 -4.98 -15.94
N ARG A 83 -5.46 -4.87 -16.30
CA ARG A 83 -6.56 -4.60 -15.36
C ARG A 83 -7.41 -5.85 -15.24
N VAL A 84 -7.96 -6.05 -14.04
CA VAL A 84 -8.84 -7.16 -13.66
C VAL A 84 -10.19 -6.56 -13.27
N LYS A 85 -11.28 -7.20 -13.69
CA LYS A 85 -12.66 -6.84 -13.32
C LYS A 85 -13.04 -7.60 -12.05
N ILE A 86 -13.37 -6.88 -10.99
CA ILE A 86 -13.78 -7.46 -9.70
C ILE A 86 -15.31 -7.61 -9.69
N ASN A 87 -15.80 -8.75 -9.22
CA ASN A 87 -17.23 -9.00 -9.01
C ASN A 87 -17.61 -8.79 -7.54
N LYS A 88 -16.94 -9.50 -6.61
CA LYS A 88 -17.29 -9.48 -5.18
C LYS A 88 -16.11 -9.11 -4.29
N ILE A 89 -16.38 -8.32 -3.26
CA ILE A 89 -15.43 -7.94 -2.22
C ILE A 89 -15.99 -8.18 -0.81
N LEU A 90 -15.09 -8.43 0.13
CA LEU A 90 -15.35 -8.34 1.55
C LEU A 90 -14.73 -7.03 2.05
N ILE A 91 -15.54 -6.20 2.69
CA ILE A 91 -15.07 -4.99 3.37
C ILE A 91 -15.12 -5.27 4.88
N THR A 92 -13.97 -5.09 5.54
CA THR A 92 -13.84 -5.09 6.99
C THR A 92 -13.63 -3.65 7.45
N ILE A 93 -14.59 -3.08 8.18
CA ILE A 93 -14.48 -1.78 8.84
C ILE A 93 -14.24 -2.01 10.33
N LYS A 94 -13.17 -1.44 10.87
CA LYS A 94 -12.82 -1.51 12.29
C LYS A 94 -12.94 -0.11 12.90
N HIS A 95 -13.78 0.01 13.92
CA HIS A 95 -13.90 1.22 14.73
C HIS A 95 -12.81 1.21 15.81
N LEU A 96 -11.99 2.26 15.86
CA LEU A 96 -10.85 2.33 16.79
C LEU A 96 -11.24 2.61 18.24
N GLU A 97 -12.37 3.32 18.44
CA GLU A 97 -12.83 3.77 19.76
C GLU A 97 -13.41 2.64 20.63
N ASN A 98 -14.25 1.78 20.04
CA ASN A 98 -14.94 0.69 20.73
C ASN A 98 -14.42 -0.72 20.35
N GLN A 99 -13.43 -0.80 19.45
CA GLN A 99 -12.86 -2.03 18.88
C GLN A 99 -13.88 -2.93 18.15
N GLN A 100 -15.05 -2.40 17.78
CA GLN A 100 -16.03 -3.12 17.00
C GLN A 100 -15.54 -3.33 15.56
N ILE A 101 -15.80 -4.52 15.03
CA ILE A 101 -15.51 -4.89 13.64
C ILE A 101 -16.85 -5.15 12.94
N GLU A 102 -17.05 -4.47 11.81
CA GLU A 102 -18.15 -4.67 10.87
C GLU A 102 -17.58 -5.34 9.62
N GLU A 103 -18.16 -6.45 9.21
CA GLU A 103 -17.76 -7.19 8.01
C GLU A 103 -18.97 -7.33 7.08
N ALA A 104 -18.80 -6.93 5.82
CA ALA A 104 -19.86 -6.93 4.82
C ALA A 104 -19.32 -7.38 3.46
N GLU A 105 -19.97 -8.39 2.88
CA GLU A 105 -19.74 -8.81 1.51
C GLU A 105 -20.60 -7.98 0.56
N PHE A 106 -20.00 -7.49 -0.53
CA PHE A 106 -20.66 -6.67 -1.54
C PHE A 106 -20.45 -7.27 -2.93
N ASP A 107 -21.54 -7.54 -3.64
CA ASP A 107 -21.53 -7.81 -5.07
C ASP A 107 -21.57 -6.49 -5.84
N ILE A 108 -20.44 -6.13 -6.44
CA ILE A 108 -20.25 -4.86 -7.14
C ILE A 108 -20.89 -4.92 -8.53
N GLU A 109 -21.20 -6.10 -9.09
CA GLU A 109 -21.99 -6.22 -10.32
C GLU A 109 -23.46 -5.92 -10.06
N GLU A 110 -24.04 -6.42 -8.97
CA GLU A 110 -25.41 -6.10 -8.58
C GLU A 110 -25.55 -4.61 -8.21
N ILE A 111 -24.60 -4.06 -7.44
CA ILE A 111 -24.55 -2.64 -7.07
C ILE A 111 -24.39 -1.72 -8.29
N GLU A 112 -23.54 -2.06 -9.27
CA GLU A 112 -23.39 -1.27 -10.51
C GLU A 112 -24.68 -1.30 -11.35
N ARG A 113 -25.36 -2.45 -11.44
CA ARG A 113 -26.67 -2.55 -12.11
C ARG A 113 -27.74 -1.72 -11.41
N GLU A 114 -27.81 -1.77 -10.08
CA GLU A 114 -28.75 -0.98 -9.30
C GLU A 114 -28.47 0.53 -9.41
N LEU A 115 -27.20 0.94 -9.45
CA LEU A 115 -26.81 2.34 -9.64
C LEU A 115 -27.28 2.88 -11.01
N ILE A 116 -27.16 2.06 -12.06
CA ILE A 116 -27.67 2.38 -13.41
C ILE A 116 -29.20 2.51 -13.40
N GLU A 117 -29.90 1.63 -12.67
CA GLU A 117 -31.37 1.65 -12.58
C GLU A 117 -31.90 2.84 -11.75
N LYS A 118 -31.39 3.04 -10.53
CA LYS A 118 -31.88 4.06 -9.56
C LYS A 118 -31.32 5.46 -9.76
N ARG A 119 -30.11 5.60 -10.33
CA ARG A 119 -29.40 6.90 -10.46
C ARG A 119 -29.00 7.24 -11.90
N HIS A 120 -29.08 6.30 -12.84
CA HIS A 120 -28.66 6.44 -14.24
C HIS A 120 -27.18 6.83 -14.44
N TYR A 121 -26.33 6.49 -13.47
CA TYR A 121 -24.87 6.60 -13.60
C TYR A 121 -24.25 5.24 -13.89
N THR A 122 -23.36 5.21 -14.88
CA THR A 122 -22.50 4.05 -15.16
C THR A 122 -21.17 4.19 -14.43
N SER A 123 -20.76 3.17 -13.69
CA SER A 123 -19.42 3.10 -13.12
C SER A 123 -18.39 2.54 -14.12
N SER A 124 -17.12 2.58 -13.74
CA SER A 124 -16.05 1.75 -14.33
C SER A 124 -15.07 1.25 -13.26
N ASN A 125 -15.46 1.37 -11.99
CA ASN A 125 -14.59 1.26 -10.82
C ASN A 125 -14.19 -0.20 -10.51
N ARG A 126 -14.96 -1.18 -11.04
CA ARG A 126 -14.66 -2.61 -10.98
C ARG A 126 -13.33 -3.00 -11.64
N TRP A 127 -12.78 -2.17 -12.53
CA TRP A 127 -11.55 -2.46 -13.28
C TRP A 127 -10.28 -1.98 -12.57
N ILE A 128 -9.71 -2.81 -11.69
CA ILE A 128 -8.50 -2.47 -10.90
C ILE A 128 -7.22 -3.00 -11.59
N PRO A 129 -6.13 -2.22 -11.68
CA PRO A 129 -4.85 -2.71 -12.20
C PRO A 129 -4.22 -3.72 -11.23
N THR A 130 -3.63 -4.80 -11.75
CA THR A 130 -3.06 -5.88 -10.92
C THR A 130 -2.01 -5.42 -9.92
N GLU A 131 -1.28 -4.35 -10.24
CA GLU A 131 -0.30 -3.71 -9.34
C GLU A 131 -0.90 -3.20 -8.03
N SER A 132 -2.19 -2.82 -8.04
CA SER A 132 -2.99 -2.34 -6.91
C SER A 132 -3.63 -3.48 -6.08
N ILE A 133 -3.30 -4.74 -6.38
CA ILE A 133 -3.73 -5.93 -5.66
C ILE A 133 -2.49 -6.56 -5.00
N LYS A 134 -2.58 -6.88 -3.70
CA LYS A 134 -1.49 -7.47 -2.90
C LYS A 134 -2.07 -8.56 -2.00
N SER A 135 -1.64 -9.81 -2.19
CA SER A 135 -2.07 -10.97 -1.39
C SER A 135 -3.60 -11.11 -1.23
N GLY A 136 -4.36 -10.80 -2.29
CA GLY A 136 -5.83 -10.82 -2.32
C GLY A 136 -6.52 -9.58 -1.72
N TYR A 137 -5.77 -8.63 -1.17
CA TYR A 137 -6.28 -7.34 -0.70
C TYR A 137 -6.02 -6.23 -1.71
N ILE A 138 -6.81 -5.16 -1.60
CA ILE A 138 -6.70 -3.95 -2.43
C ILE A 138 -5.84 -2.93 -1.69
N VAL A 139 -5.08 -2.10 -2.42
CA VAL A 139 -4.36 -0.97 -1.81
C VAL A 139 -5.30 0.17 -1.45
N ASN A 140 -5.02 0.83 -0.33
CA ASN A 140 -5.87 1.87 0.26
C ASN A 140 -6.18 3.05 -0.69
N THR A 141 -5.27 3.38 -1.62
CA THR A 141 -5.46 4.42 -2.66
C THR A 141 -6.58 4.10 -3.66
N ARG A 142 -7.08 2.86 -3.70
CA ARG A 142 -8.21 2.43 -4.54
C ARG A 142 -9.50 2.20 -3.75
N HIS A 143 -9.48 2.19 -2.42
CA HIS A 143 -10.65 1.88 -1.61
C HIS A 143 -11.85 2.78 -1.93
N THR A 144 -11.72 4.11 -1.73
CA THR A 144 -12.78 5.09 -1.99
C THR A 144 -13.32 5.03 -3.42
N SER A 145 -12.46 4.68 -4.38
CA SER A 145 -12.84 4.53 -5.78
C SER A 145 -13.69 3.29 -6.05
N LEU A 146 -13.55 2.21 -5.26
CA LEU A 146 -14.33 0.99 -5.43
C LEU A 146 -15.64 1.03 -4.63
N ILE A 147 -15.64 1.66 -3.45
CA ILE A 147 -16.82 1.76 -2.58
C ILE A 147 -17.77 2.90 -2.97
N SER A 148 -17.39 3.80 -3.88
CA SER A 148 -18.19 4.96 -4.27
C SER A 148 -19.62 4.61 -4.67
N ASP A 149 -19.78 3.45 -5.29
CA ASP A 149 -21.02 3.02 -5.91
C ASP A 149 -21.98 2.48 -4.84
N ALA A 150 -21.45 1.79 -3.83
CA ALA A 150 -22.15 1.41 -2.61
C ALA A 150 -22.50 2.63 -1.74
N MET A 151 -21.58 3.62 -1.63
CA MET A 151 -21.85 4.88 -0.93
C MET A 151 -22.95 5.70 -1.62
N ALA A 152 -23.02 5.71 -2.96
CA ALA A 152 -24.03 6.43 -3.74
C ALA A 152 -25.44 5.80 -3.69
N LEU A 153 -25.53 4.57 -3.18
CA LEU A 153 -26.77 3.85 -2.85
C LEU A 153 -27.00 3.74 -1.32
N ASP A 154 -26.23 4.51 -0.53
CA ASP A 154 -26.36 4.63 0.93
C ASP A 154 -26.10 3.30 1.70
N TYR A 155 -25.46 2.30 1.07
CA TYR A 155 -25.15 0.99 1.66
C TYR A 155 -23.98 0.99 2.65
N LEU A 156 -23.10 2.00 2.61
CA LEU A 156 -21.87 2.06 3.39
C LEU A 156 -21.51 3.50 3.77
N ILE A 157 -21.11 3.71 5.03
CA ILE A 157 -20.71 5.02 5.58
C ILE A 157 -19.38 4.90 6.35
N PHE A 158 -18.34 5.54 5.82
CA PHE A 158 -16.95 5.43 6.30
C PHE A 158 -16.41 6.75 6.89
#